data_AF-A0A9D8CR80-F1
#
_entry.id   AF-A0A9D8CR80-F1
#
_cell.length_a   1.000
_cell.length_b   1.000
_cell.length_c   1.000
_cell.angle_alpha   90.00
_cell.angle_beta   90.00
_cell.angle_gamma   90.00
#
_symmetry.space_group_name_H-M   'P 1'
#
loop_
_entity.id
_entity.type
_entity.pdbx_description
1 polymer ?
#
loop_
_entity_poly.entity_id
_entity_poly.type
_entity_poly.pdbx_seq_one_letter_code
_entity_poly.pdbx_strand_id
1 'polypeptide(L)'
;MQKTWDTSFQEQIAAAAYNTAPVEALVRTVAHHLRPRVEPDAYGALHYLEVGCGAGPNLVWLAERGIKVSGVDISPTALELARRSFRQ
;
A
#
# COMPACT_ATOMS: atom_id res chain seq x y z
N MET A 1 16.17 -5.86 -15.22
CA MET A 1 15.06 -6.10 -14.28
C MET A 1 14.39 -4.79 -13.84
N GLN A 2 15.09 -3.86 -13.18
CA GLN A 2 14.48 -2.60 -12.73
C GLN A 2 13.79 -1.79 -13.85
N LYS A 3 14.47 -1.59 -15.00
CA LYS A 3 13.88 -0.90 -16.16
C LYS A 3 12.58 -1.57 -16.65
N THR A 4 12.56 -2.90 -16.72
CA THR A 4 11.39 -3.68 -17.15
C THR A 4 10.18 -3.45 -16.25
N TRP A 5 10.38 -3.44 -14.93
CA TRP A 5 9.31 -3.19 -13.97
C TRP A 5 8.84 -1.72 -14.00
N ASP A 6 9.75 -0.78 -14.16
CA ASP A 6 9.38 0.64 -14.27
C ASP A 6 8.57 0.92 -15.54
N THR A 7 8.95 0.33 -16.68
CA THR A 7 8.16 0.38 -17.91
C THR A 7 6.77 -0.24 -17.72
N SER A 8 6.68 -1.43 -17.11
CA SER A 8 5.39 -2.07 -16.84
C SER A 8 4.49 -1.21 -15.93
N PHE A 9 5.07 -0.53 -14.94
CA PHE A 9 4.30 0.34 -14.06
C PHE A 9 3.80 1.61 -14.80
N GLN A 10 4.62 2.18 -15.69
CA GLN A 10 4.21 3.28 -16.54
C GLN A 10 3.07 2.89 -17.49
N GLU A 11 3.07 1.68 -18.03
CA GLU A 11 1.95 1.14 -18.83
C GLU A 11 0.66 1.05 -18.01
N GLN A 12 0.74 0.60 -16.74
CA GLN A 12 -0.43 0.58 -15.83
C GLN A 12 -0.98 1.98 -15.55
N ILE A 13 -0.10 2.98 -15.38
CA ILE A 13 -0.50 4.39 -15.23
C ILE A 13 -1.26 4.85 -16.48
N ALA A 14 -0.71 4.58 -17.67
CA ALA A 14 -1.34 4.96 -18.95
C ALA A 14 -2.71 4.31 -19.14
N ALA A 15 -2.90 3.09 -18.65
CA ALA A 15 -4.18 2.37 -18.67
C ALA A 15 -5.14 2.78 -17.54
N ALA A 16 -4.76 3.72 -16.65
CA ALA A 16 -5.48 4.03 -15.42
C ALA A 16 -5.79 2.80 -14.54
N ALA A 17 -4.98 1.75 -14.67
CA ALA A 17 -5.15 0.45 -14.02
C ALA A 17 -4.25 0.29 -12.78
N TYR A 18 -3.89 1.41 -12.15
CA TYR A 18 -3.08 1.46 -10.94
C TYR A 18 -3.89 2.10 -9.80
N ASN A 19 -3.34 2.08 -8.59
CA ASN A 19 -3.90 2.80 -7.45
C ASN A 19 -5.22 2.24 -6.88
N THR A 20 -5.55 0.98 -7.14
CA THR A 20 -6.72 0.33 -6.56
C THR A 20 -6.46 -0.07 -5.10
N ALA A 21 -7.30 0.39 -4.18
CA ALA A 21 -7.27 -0.01 -2.77
C ALA A 21 -8.63 0.17 -2.08
N PRO A 22 -8.86 -0.54 -0.96
CA PRO A 22 -8.03 -1.64 -0.46
C PRO A 22 -8.25 -2.92 -1.27
N VAL A 23 -7.21 -3.74 -1.41
CA VAL A 23 -7.37 -5.09 -1.96
C VAL A 23 -8.17 -5.99 -0.99
N GLU A 24 -8.90 -6.96 -1.53
CA GLU A 24 -9.76 -7.87 -0.74
C GLU A 24 -9.01 -8.50 0.44
N ALA A 25 -7.77 -8.92 0.22
CA ALA A 25 -6.94 -9.55 1.24
C ALA A 25 -6.73 -8.67 2.48
N LEU A 26 -6.63 -7.34 2.30
CA LEU A 26 -6.51 -6.39 3.42
C LEU A 26 -7.82 -6.26 4.16
N VAL A 27 -8.94 -6.10 3.44
CA VAL A 27 -10.28 -6.03 4.05
C VAL A 27 -10.54 -7.26 4.91
N ARG A 28 -10.26 -8.45 4.36
CA ARG A 28 -10.42 -9.72 5.06
C ARG A 28 -9.51 -9.82 6.29
N THR A 29 -8.26 -9.39 6.17
CA THR A 29 -7.30 -9.40 7.29
C THR A 29 -7.75 -8.49 8.43
N VAL A 30 -8.16 -7.25 8.14
CA VAL A 30 -8.64 -6.33 9.18
C VAL A 30 -9.93 -6.88 9.82
N ALA A 31 -10.90 -7.30 9.00
CA ALA A 31 -12.22 -7.72 9.48
C ALA A 31 -12.22 -9.03 10.28
N HIS A 32 -11.41 -10.01 9.88
CA HIS A 32 -11.45 -11.37 10.46
C HIS A 32 -10.24 -11.72 11.31
N HIS A 33 -9.07 -11.13 11.05
CA HIS A 33 -7.84 -11.52 11.73
C HIS A 33 -7.39 -10.51 12.77
N LEU A 34 -7.50 -9.21 12.50
CA LEU A 34 -7.12 -8.17 13.47
C LEU A 34 -8.23 -7.90 14.48
N ARG A 35 -9.49 -7.83 14.04
CA ARG A 35 -10.64 -7.54 14.91
C ARG A 35 -10.68 -8.34 16.23
N PRO A 36 -10.47 -9.67 16.26
CA PRO A 36 -10.51 -10.41 17.52
C PRO A 36 -9.22 -10.34 18.35
N ARG A 37 -8.16 -9.67 17.86
CA ARG A 37 -6.81 -9.69 18.46
C ARG A 37 -6.30 -8.32 18.88
N VAL A 38 -6.79 -7.27 18.22
CA VAL A 38 -6.28 -5.91 18.37
C VAL A 38 -7.46 -4.96 18.32
N GLU A 39 -7.69 -4.26 19.42
CA GLU A 39 -8.65 -3.16 19.45
C GLU A 39 -8.17 -2.01 18.55
N PRO A 40 -9.07 -1.25 17.91
CA PRO A 40 -8.70 -0.16 17.02
C PRO A 40 -7.70 0.84 17.62
N ASP A 41 -7.84 1.17 18.90
CA ASP A 41 -6.93 2.10 19.60
C ASP A 41 -5.50 1.57 19.72
N ALA A 42 -5.30 0.25 19.58
CA ALA A 42 -3.99 -0.39 19.60
C ALA A 42 -3.34 -0.53 18.22
N TYR A 43 -3.97 -0.05 17.14
CA TYR A 43 -3.44 -0.18 15.77
C TYR A 43 -2.09 0.52 15.58
N GLY A 44 -1.80 1.56 16.36
CA GLY A 44 -0.49 2.23 16.40
C GLY A 44 0.68 1.33 16.80
N ALA A 45 0.41 0.19 17.46
CA ALA A 45 1.44 -0.79 17.81
C ALA A 45 1.71 -1.81 16.67
N LEU A 46 0.89 -1.81 15.62
CA LEU A 46 1.06 -2.69 14.47
C LEU A 46 1.98 -2.07 13.43
N HIS A 47 2.70 -2.92 12.69
CA HIS A 47 3.51 -2.52 11.55
C HIS A 47 3.25 -3.43 10.35
N TYR A 48 2.79 -2.84 9.24
CA TYR A 48 2.54 -3.52 7.97
C TYR A 48 3.65 -3.26 6.94
N LEU A 49 4.05 -4.30 6.21
CA LEU A 49 4.98 -4.22 5.08
C LEU A 49 4.30 -4.71 3.79
N GLU A 50 4.31 -3.88 2.76
CA GLU A 50 3.88 -4.28 1.40
C GLU A 50 5.09 -4.38 0.47
N VAL A 51 5.23 -5.54 -0.19
CA VAL A 51 6.27 -5.80 -1.19
C VAL A 51 5.64 -5.71 -2.58
N GLY A 52 6.15 -4.81 -3.42
CA GLY A 52 5.49 -4.40 -4.65
C GLY A 52 4.35 -3.43 -4.35
N CYS A 53 4.61 -2.39 -3.55
CA CYS A 53 3.57 -1.49 -3.07
C CYS A 53 3.00 -0.52 -4.12
N GLY A 54 3.60 -0.44 -5.32
CA GLY A 54 3.15 0.45 -6.37
C GLY A 54 3.10 1.91 -5.90
N ALA A 55 1.97 2.58 -6.14
CA ALA A 55 1.71 3.95 -5.68
C ALA A 55 1.25 4.04 -4.20
N GLY A 56 1.31 2.94 -3.46
CA GLY A 56 1.01 2.87 -2.03
C GLY A 56 -0.44 3.08 -1.58
N PRO A 57 -1.51 2.86 -2.37
CA PRO A 57 -2.87 3.17 -1.94
C PRO A 57 -3.33 2.29 -0.76
N ASN A 58 -2.90 1.03 -0.70
CA ASN A 58 -3.11 0.12 0.43
C ASN A 58 -2.41 0.62 1.69
N LEU A 59 -1.18 1.11 1.55
CA LEU A 59 -0.40 1.66 2.65
C LEU A 59 -1.06 2.91 3.23
N VAL A 60 -1.57 3.81 2.37
CA VAL A 60 -2.34 4.99 2.81
C VAL A 60 -3.58 4.55 3.57
N TRP A 61 -4.37 3.62 3.03
CA TRP A 61 -5.58 3.11 3.67
C TRP A 61 -5.32 2.51 5.06
N LEU A 62 -4.18 1.82 5.24
CA LEU A 62 -3.75 1.28 6.54
C LEU A 62 -3.24 2.38 7.48
N ALA A 63 -2.47 3.33 6.96
CA ALA A 63 -1.91 4.44 7.73
C ALA A 63 -3.00 5.36 8.29
N GLU A 64 -4.07 5.62 7.52
CA GLU A 64 -5.25 6.38 7.98
C GLU A 64 -5.96 5.73 9.17
N ARG A 65 -5.75 4.43 9.39
CA ARG A 65 -6.26 3.67 10.55
C ARG A 65 -5.27 3.64 11.71
N GLY A 66 -4.18 4.39 11.63
CA GLY A 66 -3.14 4.48 12.65
C GLY A 66 -2.09 3.36 12.59
N ILE A 67 -2.16 2.46 11.61
CA ILE A 67 -1.16 1.37 11.48
C ILE A 67 0.14 1.95 10.93
N LYS A 68 1.28 1.62 11.53
CA LYS A 68 2.58 1.97 10.95
C LYS A 68 2.80 1.18 9.66
N VAL A 69 3.27 1.83 8.61
CA VAL A 69 3.44 1.19 7.30
C VAL A 69 4.86 1.31 6.75
N SER A 70 5.25 0.31 5.98
CA SER A 70 6.43 0.36 5.12
C SER A 70 6.09 -0.26 3.77
N GLY A 71 6.62 0.33 2.71
CA GLY A 71 6.44 -0.14 1.35
C GLY A 71 7.79 -0.29 0.66
N VAL A 72 7.91 -1.33 -0.15
CA VAL A 72 9.02 -1.49 -1.07
C VAL A 72 8.48 -1.76 -2.47
N ASP A 73 9.07 -1.11 -3.45
CA ASP A 73 8.80 -1.36 -4.87
C ASP A 73 10.10 -1.21 -5.64
N ILE A 74 10.22 -1.93 -6.75
CA ILE A 74 11.39 -1.88 -7.63
C ILE A 74 11.31 -0.71 -8.63
N SER A 75 10.10 -0.23 -8.95
CA SER A 75 9.88 0.91 -9.86
C SER A 75 10.15 2.23 -9.13
N PRO A 76 11.12 3.03 -9.60
CA PRO A 76 11.31 4.39 -9.09
C PRO A 76 10.08 5.27 -9.30
N THR A 77 9.37 5.11 -10.43
CA THR A 77 8.14 5.85 -10.74
C THR A 77 7.05 5.55 -9.70
N ALA A 78 6.87 4.28 -9.34
CA ALA A 78 5.94 3.84 -8.30
C ALA A 78 6.25 4.48 -6.95
N LEU A 79 7.51 4.40 -6.51
CA LEU A 79 7.95 4.98 -5.23
C LEU A 79 7.82 6.51 -5.19
N GLU A 80 8.01 7.20 -6.31
CA GLU A 80 7.77 8.65 -6.37
C GLU A 80 6.29 8.99 -6.16
N LEU A 81 5.38 8.28 -6.82
CA LEU A 81 3.95 8.44 -6.62
C LEU A 81 3.52 8.07 -5.20
N ALA A 82 4.03 6.96 -4.65
CA ALA A 82 3.76 6.58 -3.27
C ALA A 82 4.13 7.69 -2.28
N ARG A 83 5.32 8.28 -2.41
CA ARG A 83 5.74 9.41 -1.56
C ARG A 83 4.83 10.63 -1.71
N ARG A 84 4.27 10.88 -2.89
CA ARG A 84 3.29 11.96 -3.11
C ARG A 84 1.96 11.65 -2.43
N SER A 85 1.50 10.40 -2.45
CA SER A 85 0.27 9.96 -1.78
C SER A 85 0.30 10.21 -0.26
N PHE A 86 1.46 10.09 0.38
CA PHE A 86 1.63 10.34 1.83
C PHE A 86 1.80 11.82 2.22
N ARG A 87 1.85 12.75 1.25
CA ARG A 87 2.01 14.19 1.52
C ARG A 87 0.72 14.99 1.36
N GLN A 88 -0.37 14.33 0.98
CA GLN A 88 -1.71 14.92 0.86
C GLN A 88 -2.41 14.89 2.21
#